data_AF-A0A8T0L521-F1
#
_entry.id   AF-A0A8T0L521-F1
#
_cell.length_a   1.000
_cell.length_b   1.000
_cell.length_c   1.000
_cell.angle_alpha   90.00
_cell.angle_beta   90.00
_cell.angle_gamma   90.00
#
_symmetry.space_group_name_H-M   'P 1'
#
loop_
_entity.id
_entity.type
_entity.pdbx_description
1 polymer ?
#
loop_
_entity_poly.entity_id
_entity_poly.type
_entity_poly.pdbx_seq_one_letter_code
_entity_poly.pdbx_strand_id
1 'polypeptide(L)'
;MAFGKRVLSNSGADASREALKLMNEALETCEKGFDTARTREEKVEIRGLRWKALRFIAAIHLQKEEYESVIKCVKVLRDSADGGDEHPSLSVLAMQAWLGLGRHGEAERELRGMVIDRGIPEGVWVSAVEAYGQP
;
A
#
# COMPACT_ATOMS: atom_id res chain seq x y z
N MET A 1 -7.88 -17.95 4.07
CA MET A 1 -6.75 -17.46 4.90
C MET A 1 -7.25 -16.63 6.09
N ALA A 2 -7.41 -17.22 7.27
CA ALA A 2 -7.95 -16.52 8.45
C ALA A 2 -6.88 -16.08 9.48
N PHE A 3 -5.62 -16.50 9.30
CA PHE A 3 -4.59 -16.35 10.32
C PHE A 3 -4.04 -14.92 10.42
N GLY A 4 -3.88 -14.21 9.29
CA GLY A 4 -3.40 -12.82 9.28
C GLY A 4 -4.44 -11.80 9.78
N LYS A 5 -5.72 -11.96 9.42
CA LYS A 5 -6.81 -11.09 9.90
C LYS A 5 -6.97 -11.13 11.43
N ARG A 6 -6.79 -12.30 12.05
CA ARG A 6 -7.02 -12.47 13.50
C ARG A 6 -5.88 -11.91 14.36
N VAL A 7 -4.64 -11.92 13.87
CA VAL A 7 -3.49 -11.36 14.60
C VAL A 7 -3.50 -9.82 14.56
N LEU A 8 -3.89 -9.22 13.44
CA LEU A 8 -4.02 -7.76 13.32
C LEU A 8 -5.28 -7.22 14.01
N SER A 9 -6.38 -7.99 14.04
CA SER A 9 -7.61 -7.62 14.77
C SER A 9 -7.43 -7.61 16.30
N ASN A 10 -6.33 -8.15 16.83
CA ASN A 10 -6.08 -8.28 18.27
C ASN A 10 -5.14 -7.21 18.84
N SER A 11 -4.59 -6.32 17.99
CA SER A 11 -3.88 -5.13 18.46
C SER A 11 -4.82 -3.93 18.31
N GLY A 12 -5.27 -3.38 19.44
CA GLY A 12 -6.28 -2.32 19.49
C GLY A 12 -5.93 -1.08 18.67
N ALA A 13 -6.89 -0.18 18.49
CA ALA A 13 -6.76 1.08 17.74
C ALA A 13 -5.47 1.88 18.10
N ASP A 14 -4.99 1.75 19.33
CA ASP A 14 -3.73 2.33 19.81
C ASP A 14 -2.48 1.79 19.10
N ALA A 15 -2.44 0.49 18.76
CA ALA A 15 -1.31 -0.11 18.05
C ALA A 15 -1.25 0.37 16.59
N SER A 16 -2.39 0.47 15.90
CA SER A 16 -2.46 1.01 14.54
C SER A 16 -2.11 2.51 14.51
N ARG A 17 -2.49 3.26 15.57
CA ARG A 17 -2.12 4.68 15.72
C ARG A 17 -0.63 4.86 15.92
N GLU A 18 0.00 4.09 16.81
CA GLU A 18 1.43 4.16 17.03
C GLU A 18 2.22 3.70 15.80
N ALA A 19 1.77 2.63 15.13
CA ALA A 19 2.35 2.20 13.87
C ALA A 19 2.28 3.29 12.79
N LEU A 20 1.14 3.99 12.66
CA LEU A 20 0.99 5.08 11.71
C LEU A 20 1.94 6.24 12.03
N LYS A 21 2.08 6.58 13.31
CA LYS A 21 3.00 7.62 13.78
C LYS A 21 4.45 7.26 13.42
N LEU A 22 4.90 6.05 13.78
CA LEU A 22 6.26 5.58 13.47
C LEU A 22 6.53 5.52 11.96
N MET A 23 5.56 5.13 11.14
CA MET A 23 5.74 5.11 9.68
C MET A 23 5.81 6.51 9.08
N ASN A 24 5.06 7.48 9.61
CA ASN A 24 5.18 8.88 9.20
C ASN A 24 6.55 9.47 9.60
N GLU A 25 7.02 9.19 10.82
CA GLU A 25 8.37 9.60 11.26
C GLU A 25 9.48 8.98 10.38
N ALA A 26 9.32 7.71 9.99
CA ALA A 26 10.22 7.05 9.06
C ALA A 26 10.20 7.70 7.67
N LEU A 27 9.00 8.10 7.19
CA LEU A 27 8.85 8.79 5.91
C LEU A 27 9.55 10.15 5.91
N GLU A 28 9.32 10.97 6.94
CA GLU A 28 10.01 12.26 7.12
C GLU A 28 11.53 12.09 7.20
N THR A 29 11.98 11.03 7.88
CA THR A 29 13.42 10.72 7.98
C THR A 29 14.00 10.33 6.62
N CYS A 30 13.26 9.57 5.81
CA CYS A 30 13.66 9.26 4.43
C CYS A 30 13.75 10.52 3.57
N GLU A 31 12.83 11.47 3.71
CA GLU A 31 12.85 12.72 2.94
C GLU A 31 14.07 13.59 3.31
N LYS A 32 14.31 13.79 4.61
CA LYS A 32 15.53 14.47 5.09
C LYS A 32 16.80 13.76 4.63
N GLY A 33 16.81 12.43 4.71
CA GLY A 33 17.92 11.60 4.25
C GLY A 33 18.19 11.79 2.76
N PHE A 34 17.14 11.82 1.94
CA PHE A 34 17.24 11.97 0.50
C PHE A 34 17.86 13.31 0.08
N ASP A 35 17.53 14.39 0.79
CA ASP A 35 18.10 15.72 0.57
C ASP A 35 19.59 15.79 0.93
N THR A 36 20.02 15.01 1.93
CA THR A 36 21.41 14.97 2.41
C THR A 36 22.30 13.94 1.73
N ALA A 37 21.71 12.98 1.00
CA ALA A 37 22.41 11.89 0.33
C ALA A 37 23.38 12.40 -0.73
N ARG A 38 24.60 11.89 -0.71
CA ARG A 38 25.72 12.35 -1.56
C ARG A 38 25.94 11.44 -2.75
N THR A 39 25.57 10.16 -2.63
CA THR A 39 25.74 9.18 -3.69
C THR A 39 24.41 8.82 -4.34
N ARG A 40 24.48 8.28 -5.56
CA ARG A 40 23.29 7.79 -6.26
C ARG A 40 22.73 6.56 -5.56
N GLU A 41 23.61 5.72 -5.05
CA GLU A 41 23.31 4.48 -4.34
C GLU A 41 22.49 4.77 -3.07
N GLU A 42 22.94 5.72 -2.25
CA GLU A 42 22.20 6.20 -1.06
C GLU A 42 20.81 6.69 -1.43
N LYS A 43 20.69 7.49 -2.51
CA LYS A 43 19.38 7.99 -2.98
C LYS A 43 18.44 6.86 -3.40
N VAL A 44 18.96 5.82 -4.05
CA VAL A 44 18.17 4.64 -4.45
C VAL A 44 17.71 3.85 -3.22
N GLU A 45 18.58 3.62 -2.24
CA GLU A 45 18.24 2.90 -1.02
C GLU A 45 17.19 3.66 -0.18
N ILE A 46 17.40 4.96 0.03
CA ILE A 46 16.47 5.83 0.77
C ILE A 46 15.12 5.88 0.06
N ARG A 47 15.10 5.92 -1.28
CA ARG A 47 13.86 5.85 -2.05
C ARG A 47 13.13 4.52 -1.88
N GLY A 48 13.86 3.40 -1.88
CA GLY A 48 13.28 2.08 -1.60
C GLY A 48 12.62 2.02 -0.21
N LEU A 49 13.28 2.59 0.81
CA LEU A 49 12.73 2.71 2.16
C LEU A 49 11.49 3.61 2.20
N ARG A 50 11.52 4.76 1.50
CA ARG A 50 10.40 5.68 1.36
C ARG A 50 9.15 4.99 0.83
N TRP A 51 9.28 4.24 -0.27
CA TRP A 51 8.16 3.51 -0.87
C TRP A 51 7.62 2.43 0.06
N LYS A 52 8.52 1.71 0.74
CA LYS A 52 8.11 0.69 1.73
C LYS A 52 7.32 1.31 2.88
N ALA A 53 7.75 2.45 3.42
CA ALA A 53 7.02 3.17 4.47
C ALA A 53 5.63 3.61 3.98
N LEU A 54 5.54 4.22 2.79
CA LEU A 54 4.26 4.64 2.19
C LEU A 54 3.30 3.46 1.97
N ARG A 55 3.80 2.29 1.55
CA ARG A 55 2.98 1.07 1.43
C ARG A 55 2.40 0.62 2.78
N PHE A 56 3.18 0.70 3.86
CA PHE A 56 2.66 0.40 5.20
C PHE A 56 1.65 1.43 5.69
N ILE A 57 1.88 2.72 5.43
CA ILE A 57 0.91 3.79 5.73
C ILE A 57 -0.43 3.50 5.03
N ALA A 58 -0.38 3.17 3.73
CA ALA A 58 -1.57 2.79 2.97
C ALA A 58 -2.29 1.57 3.57
N ALA A 59 -1.54 0.54 3.98
CA ALA A 59 -2.13 -0.63 4.63
C ALA A 59 -2.78 -0.31 5.98
N ILE A 60 -2.21 0.60 6.78
CA ILE A 60 -2.78 1.03 8.05
C ILE A 60 -4.07 1.83 7.81
N HIS A 61 -4.08 2.75 6.84
CA HIS A 61 -5.30 3.45 6.44
C HIS A 61 -6.39 2.48 5.98
N LEU A 62 -6.04 1.44 5.24
CA LEU A 62 -7.01 0.42 4.82
C LEU A 62 -7.60 -0.35 6.00
N GLN A 63 -6.79 -0.70 7.02
CA GLN A 63 -7.28 -1.34 8.24
C GLN A 63 -8.25 -0.46 9.05
N LYS A 64 -8.12 0.87 8.91
CA LYS A 64 -8.98 1.87 9.52
C LYS A 64 -10.16 2.28 8.64
N GLU A 65 -10.33 1.65 7.48
CA GLU A 65 -11.36 1.99 6.48
C GLU A 65 -11.26 3.44 5.95
N GLU A 66 -10.07 4.04 6.02
CA GLU A 66 -9.79 5.40 5.51
C GLU A 66 -9.42 5.35 4.02
N TYR A 67 -10.38 4.90 3.20
CA TYR A 67 -10.12 4.50 1.81
C TYR A 67 -9.57 5.62 0.92
N GLU A 68 -10.02 6.87 1.07
CA GLU A 68 -9.48 8.01 0.31
C GLU A 68 -7.98 8.24 0.60
N SER A 69 -7.56 8.01 1.84
CA SER A 69 -6.14 8.10 2.23
C SER A 69 -5.33 7.00 1.58
N VAL A 70 -5.88 5.77 1.48
CA VAL A 70 -5.25 4.67 0.74
C VAL A 70 -5.02 5.06 -0.73
N ILE A 71 -6.04 5.60 -1.40
CA ILE A 71 -5.95 6.02 -2.80
C ILE A 71 -4.91 7.14 -2.98
N LYS A 72 -4.82 8.09 -2.05
CA LYS A 72 -3.78 9.13 -2.09
C LYS A 72 -2.39 8.53 -1.99
N CYS A 73 -2.16 7.59 -1.07
CA CYS A 73 -0.87 6.90 -0.96
C CYS A 73 -0.52 6.14 -2.24
N VAL A 74 -1.47 5.40 -2.82
CA VAL A 74 -1.25 4.66 -4.07
C VAL A 74 -0.88 5.60 -5.22
N LYS A 75 -1.55 6.75 -5.35
CA LYS A 75 -1.20 7.75 -6.37
C LYS A 75 0.23 8.26 -6.19
N VAL A 76 0.62 8.63 -4.97
CA VAL A 76 2.00 9.07 -4.68
C VAL A 76 3.02 7.98 -5.00
N LEU A 77 2.70 6.72 -4.74
CA LEU A 77 3.56 5.58 -5.04
C LEU A 77 3.71 5.36 -6.55
N ARG A 78 2.64 5.56 -7.34
CA ARG A 78 2.65 5.38 -8.81
C ARG A 78 3.24 6.58 -9.57
N ASP A 79 2.97 7.81 -9.11
CA ASP A 79 3.27 9.07 -9.82
C ASP A 79 4.66 9.65 -9.45
N SER A 80 5.58 8.84 -8.91
CA SER A 80 6.91 9.33 -8.55
C SER A 80 7.72 9.70 -9.79
N ALA A 81 8.22 10.94 -9.85
CA ALA A 81 8.98 11.49 -10.98
C ALA A 81 10.23 10.68 -11.35
N ASP A 82 10.74 9.85 -10.44
CA ASP A 82 11.94 9.06 -10.63
C ASP A 82 11.66 7.57 -10.94
N GLY A 83 10.47 7.26 -11.45
CA GLY A 83 9.93 5.91 -11.63
C GLY A 83 9.14 5.49 -10.38
N GLY A 84 7.86 5.13 -10.55
CA GLY A 84 6.99 4.75 -9.44
C GLY A 84 7.37 3.40 -8.79
N ASP A 85 6.75 3.11 -7.64
CA ASP A 85 6.79 1.78 -7.03
C ASP A 85 5.95 0.81 -7.87
N GLU A 86 6.51 -0.33 -8.23
CA GLU A 86 5.85 -1.38 -9.04
C GLU A 86 5.38 -2.57 -8.18
N HIS A 87 5.39 -2.41 -6.85
CA HIS A 87 5.09 -3.52 -5.96
C HIS A 87 3.64 -4.04 -6.14
N PRO A 88 3.41 -5.37 -6.23
CA PRO A 88 2.08 -5.96 -6.44
C PRO A 88 1.01 -5.53 -5.43
N SER A 89 1.42 -5.17 -4.21
CA SER A 89 0.49 -4.70 -3.17
C SER A 89 -0.26 -3.43 -3.56
N LEU A 90 0.25 -2.60 -4.48
CA LEU A 90 -0.41 -1.34 -4.85
C LEU A 90 -1.78 -1.60 -5.49
N SER A 91 -1.85 -2.57 -6.40
CA SER A 91 -3.10 -2.93 -7.09
C SER A 91 -4.09 -3.56 -6.11
N VAL A 92 -3.62 -4.35 -5.14
CA VAL A 92 -4.46 -4.91 -4.07
C VAL A 92 -5.02 -3.81 -3.17
N LEU A 93 -4.16 -2.90 -2.69
CA LEU A 93 -4.56 -1.77 -1.84
C LEU A 93 -5.56 -0.85 -2.56
N ALA A 94 -5.31 -0.54 -3.83
CA ALA A 94 -6.20 0.27 -4.66
C ALA A 94 -7.56 -0.40 -4.85
N MET A 95 -7.56 -1.69 -5.21
CA MET A 95 -8.77 -2.48 -5.39
C MET A 95 -9.63 -2.48 -4.12
N GLN A 96 -9.02 -2.79 -2.97
CA GLN A 96 -9.74 -2.86 -1.69
C GLN A 96 -10.29 -1.49 -1.28
N ALA A 97 -9.55 -0.41 -1.51
CA ALA A 97 -10.02 0.94 -1.24
C ALA A 97 -11.17 1.36 -2.18
N TRP A 98 -11.11 1.01 -3.47
CA TRP A 98 -12.21 1.28 -4.39
C TRP A 98 -13.49 0.53 -4.01
N LEU A 99 -13.38 -0.73 -3.58
CA LEU A 99 -14.51 -1.47 -3.03
C LEU A 99 -15.09 -0.80 -1.78
N GLY A 100 -14.22 -0.38 -0.85
CA GLY A 100 -14.65 0.34 0.35
C GLY A 100 -15.40 1.65 0.05
N LEU A 101 -15.12 2.28 -1.10
CA LEU A 101 -15.82 3.47 -1.60
C LEU A 101 -17.06 3.16 -2.47
N GLY A 102 -17.42 1.89 -2.65
CA GLY A 102 -18.51 1.47 -3.55
C GLY A 102 -18.22 1.68 -5.04
N ARG A 103 -16.95 1.91 -5.41
CA ARG A 103 -16.49 2.19 -6.78
C ARG A 103 -16.07 0.89 -7.47
N HIS A 104 -17.05 0.04 -7.76
CA HIS A 104 -16.81 -1.31 -8.29
C HIS A 104 -16.10 -1.33 -9.65
N GLY A 105 -16.37 -0.37 -10.54
CA GLY A 105 -15.74 -0.32 -11.87
C GLY A 105 -14.22 -0.09 -11.82
N GLU A 106 -13.77 0.70 -10.85
CA GLU A 106 -12.36 0.98 -10.57
C GLU A 106 -11.69 -0.20 -9.89
N ALA A 107 -12.37 -0.83 -8.91
CA ALA A 107 -11.90 -2.06 -8.30
C ALA A 107 -11.70 -3.19 -9.33
N GLU A 108 -12.65 -3.36 -10.24
CA GLU A 108 -12.58 -4.35 -11.31
C GLU A 108 -11.45 -4.04 -12.31
N ARG A 109 -11.16 -2.76 -12.56
CA ARG A 109 -10.02 -2.35 -13.39
C ARG A 109 -8.69 -2.74 -12.75
N GLU A 110 -8.53 -2.51 -11.45
CA GLU A 110 -7.33 -2.93 -10.71
C GLU A 110 -7.18 -4.46 -10.74
N LEU A 111 -8.27 -5.23 -10.56
CA LEU A 111 -8.26 -6.70 -10.68
C LEU A 111 -7.81 -7.18 -12.05
N ARG A 112 -8.38 -6.62 -13.12
CA ARG A 112 -7.96 -6.95 -14.49
C ARG A 112 -6.48 -6.65 -14.72
N GLY A 113 -5.99 -5.52 -14.21
CA GLY A 113 -4.57 -5.18 -14.25
C GLY A 113 -3.70 -6.23 -13.58
N MET A 114 -4.13 -6.76 -12.43
CA MET A 114 -3.40 -7.78 -11.69
C MET A 114 -3.30 -9.12 -12.42
N VAL A 115 -4.32 -9.51 -13.20
CA VAL A 115 -4.31 -10.77 -13.98
C VAL A 115 -3.35 -10.69 -15.17
N ILE A 116 -3.17 -9.49 -15.74
CA ILE A 116 -2.30 -9.26 -16.89
C ILE A 116 -0.82 -9.15 -16.46
N ASP A 117 -0.57 -8.67 -15.25
CA ASP A 117 0.78 -8.54 -14.69
C ASP A 117 1.33 -9.90 -14.20
N ARG A 118 2.29 -10.45 -14.95
CA ARG A 118 2.94 -11.75 -14.64
C ARG A 118 3.80 -11.71 -13.37
N GLY A 119 4.01 -10.56 -12.75
CA GLY A 119 4.76 -10.40 -11.52
C GLY A 119 3.97 -10.69 -10.24
N ILE A 120 2.64 -10.85 -10.33
CA ILE A 120 1.78 -11.01 -9.16
C ILE A 120 1.61 -12.49 -8.81
N PRO A 121 2.00 -12.94 -7.60
CA PRO A 121 1.87 -14.35 -7.21
C PRO A 121 0.42 -14.83 -7.20
N GLU A 122 0.21 -16.12 -7.49
CA GLU A 122 -1.13 -16.68 -7.68
C GLU A 122 -2.07 -16.44 -6.49
N GLY A 123 -1.56 -16.71 -5.28
CA GLY A 123 -2.32 -16.54 -4.06
C GLY A 123 -2.75 -15.09 -3.77
N VAL A 124 -2.05 -14.10 -4.33
CA VAL A 124 -2.38 -12.68 -4.16
C VAL A 124 -3.60 -12.32 -5.02
N TRP A 125 -3.64 -12.76 -6.29
CA TRP A 125 -4.80 -12.47 -7.14
C TRP A 125 -6.03 -13.28 -6.72
N VAL A 126 -5.88 -14.54 -6.29
CA VAL A 126 -7.00 -15.34 -5.79
C VAL A 126 -7.65 -14.64 -4.58
N SER A 127 -6.84 -14.20 -3.61
CA SER A 127 -7.36 -13.48 -2.45
C SER A 127 -8.02 -12.15 -2.82
N ALA A 128 -7.54 -11.47 -3.86
CA ALA A 128 -8.11 -10.23 -4.35
C ALA A 128 -9.49 -10.46 -5.00
N VAL A 129 -9.63 -11.52 -5.82
CA VAL A 129 -10.90 -11.91 -6.44
C VAL A 129 -11.91 -12.34 -5.38
N GLU A 130 -11.50 -13.13 -4.39
CA GLU A 130 -12.35 -13.52 -3.27
C GLU A 130 -12.88 -12.30 -2.51
N ALA A 131 -12.04 -11.29 -2.26
CA ALA A 131 -12.46 -10.07 -1.59
C ALA A 131 -13.46 -9.24 -2.41
N TYR A 132 -13.33 -9.23 -3.73
CA TYR A 132 -14.29 -8.55 -4.63
C TYR A 132 -15.65 -9.23 -4.68
N GLY A 133 -15.68 -10.56 -4.56
CA GLY A 133 -16.92 -11.34 -4.56
C GLY A 133 -17.67 -11.35 -3.22
N GLN A 134 -17.12 -10.77 -2.16
CA GLN A 134 -17.82 -10.64 -0.88
C GLN A 134 -18.83 -9.48 -0.95
N PRO A 135 -20.11 -9.73 -0.62
CA PRO A 135 -21.18 -8.72 -0.67
C PRO A 135 -21.03 -7.63 0.40
#